data_AF-A0A6F8V356-F1
#
_entry.id   AF-A0A6F8V356-F1
#
_cell.length_a   1.000
_cell.length_b   1.000
_cell.length_c   1.000
_cell.angle_alpha   90.00
_cell.angle_beta   90.00
_cell.angle_gamma   90.00
#
_symmetry.space_group_name_H-M   'P 1'
#
loop_
_entity.id
_entity.type
_entity.pdbx_description
1 polymer ?
#
loop_
_entity_poly.entity_id
_entity_poly.type
_entity_poly.pdbx_seq_one_letter_code
_entity_poly.pdbx_strand_id
1 'polypeptide(L)'
;MALSIDRDDFPLAQPEFVWPNEGKRHPLAHAGARLVQEFARVGWDAPGFNVELAIRGSGRNLHRQVQRISGDLPEGPFAFTFGMHDTDRDGKAVAAGLSEIVIPPGIELVTYSDNSGPTAAIYVGRNWKADAKAFIEGFKTNAKLNGARKTYLRYEASHLPRYRGILLHTNDLGREYDPEGAEPTALALIEIVARVEAVVDRIIAQLIQLPSAELGGPDAGLSNLLPVTATPAPPDFPKLYAWVRDHRLHHLLDDPKGPEGDYALRGGTRLLRLGDRPRIKVDKIAYEGFIYASADPMSRREHPIDRHDRSLPVEISIGDLTDVYVVDASLYGHSRSSAVAAALAKGRDTLTERDLTEALAAVARSMVPAAEYRGGYAEPMHIIRRQLDRDEVRVLRGPIECREGNGATDLVLTDEETGLEALVQSVRLTPGCKSHDFRIEQILRIAEEALGPQSSRPTL
;
A
#
# COMPACT_ATOMS: atom_id res chain seq x y z
N MET A 1 -3.96 -22.11 -38.40
CA MET A 1 -2.62 -21.62 -38.05
C MET A 1 -2.52 -21.79 -36.54
N ALA A 2 -1.80 -22.81 -36.07
CA ALA A 2 -1.75 -23.15 -34.66
C ALA A 2 -0.70 -22.25 -33.98
N LEU A 3 -1.14 -21.30 -33.15
CA LEU A 3 -0.26 -20.59 -32.24
C LEU A 3 0.05 -21.56 -31.09
N SER A 4 1.25 -22.15 -31.16
CA SER A 4 1.90 -22.74 -30.00
C SER A 4 2.32 -21.57 -29.11
N ILE A 5 1.55 -21.26 -28.07
CA ILE A 5 2.00 -20.37 -27.01
C ILE A 5 2.89 -21.24 -26.13
N ASP A 6 4.20 -21.01 -26.21
CA ASP A 6 5.15 -21.73 -25.39
C ASP A 6 4.90 -21.37 -23.93
N ARG A 7 4.93 -22.38 -23.05
CA ARG A 7 4.63 -22.21 -21.62
C ARG A 7 5.70 -21.36 -20.89
N ASP A 8 6.77 -21.02 -21.61
CA ASP A 8 7.95 -20.27 -21.19
C ASP A 8 7.98 -18.81 -21.71
N ASP A 9 6.97 -18.34 -22.47
CA ASP A 9 7.02 -16.99 -23.08
C ASP A 9 6.66 -15.84 -22.12
N PHE A 10 6.21 -16.14 -20.90
CA PHE A 10 6.10 -15.15 -19.82
C PHE A 10 6.44 -15.78 -18.47
N PRO A 11 7.73 -16.02 -18.16
CA PRO A 11 8.11 -16.23 -16.79
C PRO A 11 7.93 -14.86 -16.11
N LEU A 12 6.79 -14.66 -15.44
CA LEU A 12 6.71 -13.63 -14.39
C LEU A 12 7.97 -13.80 -13.56
N ALA A 13 8.84 -12.78 -13.58
CA ALA A 13 10.13 -12.83 -12.91
C ALA A 13 9.89 -13.35 -11.49
N GLN A 14 10.58 -14.43 -11.11
CA GLN A 14 10.60 -14.86 -9.72
C GLN A 14 10.97 -13.62 -8.89
N PRO A 15 10.16 -13.25 -7.88
CA PRO A 15 10.39 -11.99 -7.19
C PRO A 15 11.79 -11.99 -6.58
N GLU A 16 12.64 -11.09 -7.08
CA GLU A 16 14.02 -10.96 -6.60
C GLU A 16 14.00 -10.61 -5.11
N PHE A 17 14.97 -11.14 -4.37
CA PHE A 17 15.15 -10.68 -3.00
C PHE A 17 15.78 -9.28 -2.98
N VAL A 18 15.07 -8.33 -2.37
CA VAL A 18 15.53 -6.97 -2.17
C VAL A 18 16.31 -6.90 -0.87
N TRP A 19 17.61 -6.66 -1.01
CA TRP A 19 18.54 -6.49 0.11
C TRP A 19 18.36 -5.11 0.77
N PRO A 20 18.52 -5.02 2.11
CA PRO A 20 18.58 -3.73 2.79
C PRO A 20 19.71 -2.87 2.20
N ASN A 21 19.41 -1.60 1.91
CA ASN A 21 20.39 -0.68 1.36
C ASN A 21 21.46 -0.34 2.44
N GLU A 22 22.75 -0.42 2.09
CA GLU A 22 23.87 0.04 2.93
C GLU A 22 24.07 1.58 2.92
N GLY A 23 23.15 2.31 2.28
CA GLY A 23 23.24 3.75 2.06
C GLY A 23 23.32 4.61 3.33
N LYS A 24 24.02 5.74 3.23
CA LYS A 24 24.32 6.69 4.32
C LYS A 24 23.12 7.45 4.91
N ARG A 25 21.89 7.23 4.41
CA ARG A 25 20.69 7.98 4.84
C ARG A 25 20.09 7.46 6.14
N HIS A 26 20.39 6.21 6.51
CA HIS A 26 19.82 5.58 7.70
C HIS A 26 20.92 5.14 8.67
N PRO A 27 20.91 5.56 9.95
CA PRO A 27 22.00 5.29 10.89
C PRO A 27 22.23 3.79 11.16
N LEU A 28 21.21 2.96 10.92
CA LEU A 28 21.24 1.51 11.13
C LEU A 28 21.16 0.68 9.83
N ALA A 29 21.36 1.32 8.66
CA ALA A 29 21.34 0.64 7.36
C ALA A 29 22.34 -0.53 7.30
N HIS A 30 23.60 -0.26 7.67
CA HIS A 30 24.67 -1.25 7.60
C HIS A 30 24.45 -2.43 8.57
N ALA A 31 24.00 -2.15 9.79
CA ALA A 31 23.67 -3.19 10.78
C ALA A 31 22.55 -4.11 10.28
N GLY A 32 21.48 -3.53 9.71
CA GLY A 32 20.38 -4.29 9.12
C GLY A 32 20.83 -5.17 7.93
N ALA A 33 21.65 -4.63 7.02
CA ALA A 33 22.15 -5.37 5.87
C ALA A 33 23.00 -6.58 6.27
N ARG A 34 23.96 -6.39 7.20
CA ARG A 34 24.79 -7.47 7.74
C ARG A 34 23.95 -8.57 8.40
N LEU A 35 22.93 -8.18 9.16
CA LEU A 35 22.04 -9.15 9.82
C LEU A 35 21.30 -10.01 8.79
N VAL A 36 20.72 -9.40 7.75
CA VAL A 36 19.98 -10.12 6.70
C VAL A 36 20.91 -11.03 5.90
N GLN A 37 22.15 -10.61 5.61
CA GLN A 37 23.17 -11.46 4.96
C GLN A 37 23.47 -12.73 5.77
N GLU A 38 23.62 -12.61 7.09
CA GLU A 38 23.89 -13.78 7.93
C GLU A 38 22.71 -14.75 7.99
N PHE A 39 21.47 -14.26 8.08
CA PHE A 39 20.28 -15.10 7.97
C PHE A 39 20.18 -15.79 6.61
N ALA A 40 20.50 -15.09 5.51
CA ALA A 40 20.54 -15.70 4.19
C ALA A 40 21.59 -16.83 4.10
N ARG A 41 22.74 -16.68 4.79
CA ARG A 41 23.80 -17.70 4.84
C ARG A 41 23.39 -18.95 5.62
N VAL A 42 22.85 -18.77 6.83
CA VAL A 42 22.52 -19.91 7.72
C VAL A 42 21.18 -20.56 7.41
N GLY A 43 20.33 -19.88 6.64
CA GLY A 43 18.94 -20.26 6.42
C GLY A 43 17.97 -19.35 7.18
N TRP A 44 16.84 -19.05 6.55
CA TRP A 44 15.81 -18.17 7.09
C TRP A 44 15.06 -18.77 8.30
N ASP A 45 15.23 -20.06 8.55
CA ASP A 45 14.67 -20.86 9.65
C ASP A 45 15.68 -21.12 10.79
N ALA A 46 16.67 -20.24 10.95
CA ALA A 46 17.70 -20.35 11.98
C ALA A 46 17.10 -20.57 13.39
N PRO A 47 17.52 -21.61 14.14
CA PRO A 47 16.94 -21.93 15.45
C PRO A 47 17.00 -20.77 16.44
N GLY A 48 15.90 -20.55 17.17
CA GLY A 48 15.80 -19.47 18.17
C GLY A 48 15.41 -18.10 17.60
N PHE A 49 15.24 -18.01 16.28
CA PHE A 49 14.81 -16.79 15.60
C PHE A 49 13.55 -17.03 14.79
N ASN A 50 12.79 -15.96 14.58
CA ASN A 50 11.65 -15.90 13.68
C ASN A 50 11.91 -14.81 12.64
N VAL A 51 12.06 -15.21 11.39
CA VAL A 51 12.19 -14.31 10.24
C VAL A 51 10.88 -14.29 9.47
N GLU A 52 10.20 -13.16 9.50
CA GLU A 52 9.02 -12.91 8.69
C GLU A 52 9.45 -12.29 7.37
N LEU A 53 9.14 -12.98 6.28
CA LEU A 53 9.36 -12.52 4.93
C LEU A 53 8.05 -11.97 4.36
N ALA A 54 8.15 -10.93 3.53
CA ALA A 54 7.02 -10.38 2.80
C ALA A 54 7.30 -10.35 1.30
N ILE A 55 6.28 -10.66 0.53
CA ILE A 55 6.22 -10.28 -0.88
C ILE A 55 5.63 -8.87 -0.94
N ARG A 56 6.37 -7.98 -1.59
CA ARG A 56 6.02 -6.58 -1.79
C ARG A 56 6.18 -6.24 -3.26
N GLY A 57 5.69 -5.07 -3.65
CA GLY A 57 5.54 -4.73 -5.05
C GLY A 57 4.42 -5.52 -5.71
N SER A 58 4.48 -5.62 -7.03
CA SER A 58 3.36 -6.11 -7.81
C SER A 58 3.70 -6.28 -9.29
N GLY A 59 3.04 -7.21 -10.01
CA GLY A 59 3.36 -7.51 -11.41
C GLY A 59 4.80 -8.02 -11.54
N ARG A 60 5.56 -7.52 -12.53
CA ARG A 60 6.99 -7.84 -12.69
C ARG A 60 7.91 -7.25 -11.60
N ASN A 61 7.42 -6.29 -10.81
CA ASN A 61 8.16 -5.69 -9.70
C ASN A 61 7.85 -6.35 -8.34
N LEU A 62 7.30 -7.57 -8.34
CA LEU A 62 7.22 -8.35 -7.11
C LEU A 62 8.64 -8.61 -6.60
N HIS A 63 8.85 -8.42 -5.30
CA HIS A 63 10.11 -8.72 -4.65
C HIS A 63 9.87 -9.29 -3.27
N ARG A 64 10.81 -10.12 -2.83
CA ARG A 64 10.85 -10.66 -1.49
C ARG A 64 11.72 -9.76 -0.63
N GLN A 65 11.31 -9.52 0.60
CA GLN A 65 12.15 -8.85 1.58
C GLN A 65 11.90 -9.42 2.97
N VAL A 66 12.88 -9.25 3.84
CA VAL A 66 12.66 -9.41 5.28
C VAL A 66 11.74 -8.28 5.75
N GLN A 67 10.62 -8.65 6.35
CA GLN A 67 9.72 -7.72 7.01
C GLN A 67 10.11 -7.56 8.47
N ARG A 68 10.39 -8.67 9.16
CA ARG A 68 10.68 -8.67 10.59
C ARG A 68 11.63 -9.80 10.97
N ILE A 69 12.54 -9.51 11.89
CA ILE A 69 13.36 -10.52 12.58
C ILE A 69 13.08 -10.37 14.07
N SER A 70 12.79 -11.47 14.75
CA SER A 70 12.51 -11.48 16.19
C SER A 70 13.05 -12.74 16.85
N GLY A 71 13.20 -12.70 18.17
CA GLY A 71 13.68 -13.83 18.96
C GLY A 71 13.89 -13.45 20.41
N ASP A 72 14.48 -14.38 21.17
CA ASP A 72 14.78 -14.20 22.59
C ASP A 72 16.28 -14.19 22.84
N LEU A 73 16.75 -13.18 23.56
CA LEU A 73 18.10 -13.13 24.15
C LEU A 73 18.01 -13.45 25.66
N PRO A 74 19.12 -13.76 26.34
CA PRO A 74 19.12 -13.96 27.80
C PRO A 74 18.48 -12.79 28.57
N GLU A 75 18.59 -11.56 28.06
CA GLU A 75 18.02 -10.35 28.62
C GLU A 75 16.53 -10.12 28.27
N GLY A 76 15.98 -10.91 27.34
CA GLY A 76 14.58 -10.88 26.93
C GLY A 76 14.39 -10.76 25.41
N PRO A 77 13.14 -10.60 24.97
CA PRO A 77 12.80 -10.61 23.56
C PRO A 77 13.29 -9.35 22.83
N PHE A 78 13.57 -9.50 21.54
CA PHE A 78 13.87 -8.42 20.63
C PHE A 78 13.01 -8.51 19.36
N ALA A 79 12.86 -7.39 18.67
CA ALA A 79 12.19 -7.32 17.39
C ALA A 79 12.76 -6.23 16.49
N PHE A 80 13.04 -6.57 15.25
CA PHE A 80 13.58 -5.69 14.22
C PHE A 80 12.65 -5.71 13.02
N THR A 81 11.95 -4.61 12.78
CA THR A 81 11.11 -4.41 11.61
C THR A 81 11.88 -3.61 10.56
N PHE A 82 11.79 -4.03 9.30
CA PHE A 82 12.40 -3.36 8.16
C PHE A 82 11.38 -2.47 7.46
N GLY A 83 11.81 -1.26 7.07
CA GLY A 83 10.92 -0.25 6.50
C GLY A 83 10.46 -0.58 5.08
N MET A 84 9.42 0.14 4.61
CA MET A 84 8.98 0.04 3.22
C MET A 84 9.96 0.71 2.25
N HIS A 85 9.98 0.18 1.03
CA HIS A 85 10.84 0.53 -0.10
C HIS A 85 11.16 2.02 -0.22
N ASP A 86 12.44 2.30 -0.41
CA ASP A 86 12.89 3.46 -1.17
C ASP A 86 13.10 3.00 -2.63
N THR A 87 12.99 3.90 -3.58
CA THR A 87 13.45 3.65 -4.96
C THR A 87 14.80 4.33 -5.11
N ASP A 88 15.81 3.60 -5.61
CA ASP A 88 17.07 4.25 -5.94
C ASP A 88 16.94 5.19 -7.15
N ARG A 89 18.04 5.82 -7.57
CA ARG A 89 18.03 6.76 -8.70
C ARG A 89 17.67 6.11 -10.03
N ASP A 90 17.80 4.78 -10.11
CA ASP A 90 17.53 3.98 -11.29
C ASP A 90 16.15 3.29 -11.18
N GLY A 91 15.33 3.67 -10.18
CA GLY A 91 13.99 3.13 -9.97
C GLY A 91 13.95 1.73 -9.35
N LYS A 92 15.10 1.16 -8.97
CA LYS A 92 15.16 -0.17 -8.36
C LYS A 92 14.64 -0.10 -6.93
N ALA A 93 13.76 -1.04 -6.59
CA ALA A 93 13.30 -1.20 -5.22
C ALA A 93 14.48 -1.55 -4.31
N VAL A 94 14.68 -0.74 -3.27
CA VAL A 94 15.63 -1.02 -2.20
C VAL A 94 14.89 -1.07 -0.87
N ALA A 95 15.16 -2.08 -0.05
CA ALA A 95 14.53 -2.17 1.26
C ALA A 95 15.07 -1.02 2.12
N ALA A 96 14.16 -0.24 2.72
CA ALA A 96 14.56 0.69 3.76
C ALA A 96 15.18 -0.13 4.90
N GLY A 97 16.22 0.42 5.52
CA GLY A 97 16.88 -0.24 6.65
C GLY A 97 15.93 -0.49 7.84
N LEU A 98 16.51 -0.88 8.97
CA LEU A 98 15.76 -1.09 10.21
C LEU A 98 14.91 0.15 10.58
N SER A 99 13.59 0.05 10.55
CA SER A 99 12.67 1.17 10.76
C SER A 99 12.07 1.21 12.15
N GLU A 100 11.85 0.05 12.75
CA GLU A 100 11.33 -0.08 14.11
C GLU A 100 12.13 -1.18 14.80
N ILE A 101 12.76 -0.82 15.91
CA ILE A 101 13.73 -1.65 16.59
C ILE A 101 13.34 -1.71 18.05
N VAL A 102 13.19 -2.91 18.60
CA VAL A 102 13.02 -3.14 20.03
C VAL A 102 14.12 -4.07 20.51
N ILE A 103 14.92 -3.61 21.48
CA ILE A 103 15.99 -4.39 22.12
C ILE A 103 15.77 -4.51 23.63
N PRO A 104 16.18 -5.61 24.26
CA PRO A 104 16.11 -5.74 25.71
C PRO A 104 17.12 -4.81 26.43
N PRO A 105 16.82 -4.36 27.66
CA PRO A 105 15.58 -4.56 28.41
C PRO A 105 14.54 -3.46 28.15
N GLY A 106 14.14 -3.25 26.88
CA GLY A 106 13.02 -2.39 26.51
C GLY A 106 13.40 -1.01 26.01
N ILE A 107 14.31 -0.94 25.05
CA ILE A 107 14.45 0.26 24.20
C ILE A 107 13.75 0.00 22.89
N GLU A 108 12.88 0.91 22.52
CA GLU A 108 12.38 1.05 21.17
C GLU A 108 12.98 2.28 20.49
N LEU A 109 13.38 2.11 19.23
CA LEU A 109 13.76 3.19 18.31
C LEU A 109 12.95 3.04 17.03
N VAL A 110 12.27 4.11 16.63
CA VAL A 110 11.54 4.19 15.37
C VAL A 110 12.14 5.31 14.51
N THR A 111 12.40 4.99 13.25
CA THR A 111 12.92 5.91 12.25
C THR A 111 11.95 5.97 11.08
N TYR A 112 11.80 7.17 10.50
CA TYR A 112 10.83 7.44 9.45
C TYR A 112 11.55 7.89 8.18
N SER A 113 11.02 7.47 7.03
CA SER A 113 11.55 7.81 5.71
C SER A 113 11.18 9.23 5.25
N ASP A 114 10.19 9.86 5.89
CA ASP A 114 9.66 11.20 5.57
C ASP A 114 10.46 12.35 6.23
N ASN A 115 11.58 12.03 6.90
CA ASN A 115 12.39 12.97 7.69
C ASN A 115 11.66 13.62 8.87
N SER A 116 10.56 13.03 9.38
CA SER A 116 9.89 13.52 10.61
C SER A 116 10.79 13.47 11.86
N GLY A 117 11.94 12.78 11.77
CA GLY A 117 12.90 12.59 12.84
C GLY A 117 12.56 11.36 13.69
N PRO A 118 13.57 10.69 14.27
CA PRO A 118 13.35 9.47 15.03
C PRO A 118 12.54 9.70 16.32
N THR A 119 11.83 8.67 16.74
CA THR A 119 11.21 8.59 18.07
C THR A 119 11.77 7.39 18.83
N ALA A 120 11.71 7.45 20.16
CA ALA A 120 12.12 6.36 21.00
C ALA A 120 11.16 6.17 22.17
N ALA A 121 11.10 4.93 22.68
CA ALA A 121 10.48 4.63 23.95
C ALA A 121 11.44 3.81 24.82
N ILE A 122 11.49 4.13 26.11
CA ILE A 122 12.26 3.36 27.09
C ILE A 122 11.31 2.76 28.12
N TYR A 123 11.47 1.48 28.38
CA TYR A 123 10.79 0.76 29.44
C TYR A 123 11.27 1.26 30.82
N VAL A 124 10.32 1.70 31.64
CA VAL A 124 10.54 2.14 33.04
C VAL A 124 9.68 1.35 34.04
N GLY A 125 9.07 0.25 33.57
CA GLY A 125 8.35 -0.67 34.44
C GLY A 125 9.29 -1.45 35.37
N ARG A 126 8.70 -2.25 36.26
CA ARG A 126 9.45 -3.00 37.30
C ARG A 126 9.72 -4.46 36.96
N ASN A 127 9.13 -4.97 35.88
CA ASN A 127 9.18 -6.39 35.51
C ASN A 127 9.19 -6.58 33.99
N TRP A 128 10.35 -6.35 33.37
CA TRP A 128 10.53 -6.50 31.92
C TRP A 128 10.05 -7.88 31.44
N LYS A 129 10.37 -8.96 32.16
CA LYS A 129 9.97 -10.31 31.77
C LYS A 129 8.46 -10.50 31.62
N ALA A 130 7.66 -9.82 32.45
CA ALA A 130 6.20 -9.86 32.35
C ALA A 130 5.65 -8.84 31.33
N ASP A 131 6.31 -7.70 31.18
CA ASP A 131 5.80 -6.57 30.40
C ASP A 131 6.31 -6.57 28.94
N ALA A 132 7.37 -7.33 28.63
CA ALA A 132 8.11 -7.25 27.37
C ALA A 132 7.23 -7.48 26.15
N LYS A 133 6.34 -8.48 26.21
CA LYS A 133 5.41 -8.77 25.12
C LYS A 133 4.48 -7.58 24.85
N ALA A 134 3.88 -7.03 25.91
CA ALA A 134 3.00 -5.87 25.80
C ALA A 134 3.76 -4.61 25.36
N PHE A 135 5.04 -4.47 25.74
CA PHE A 135 5.88 -3.38 25.26
C PHE A 135 6.20 -3.54 23.76
N ILE A 136 6.56 -4.74 23.30
CA ILE A 136 6.91 -4.98 21.89
C ILE A 136 5.68 -4.86 20.97
N GLU A 137 4.54 -5.42 21.38
CA GLU A 137 3.34 -5.50 20.53
C GLU A 137 2.35 -4.34 20.76
N GLY A 138 2.46 -3.64 21.88
CA GLY A 138 1.48 -2.65 22.32
C GLY A 138 1.72 -1.25 21.76
N PHE A 139 0.63 -0.50 21.64
CA PHE A 139 0.66 0.92 21.33
C PHE A 139 1.23 1.72 22.50
N LYS A 140 2.29 2.47 22.24
CA LYS A 140 2.95 3.33 23.21
C LYS A 140 2.46 4.76 23.04
N THR A 141 1.15 4.96 23.18
CA THR A 141 0.53 6.27 23.09
C THR A 141 -0.57 6.39 24.13
N ASN A 142 -0.64 7.54 24.79
CA ASN A 142 -1.71 7.93 25.70
C ASN A 142 -1.85 6.98 26.91
N ALA A 143 -0.75 6.45 27.46
CA ALA A 143 -0.84 5.49 28.57
C ALA A 143 -1.58 6.07 29.77
N LYS A 144 -1.24 7.31 30.15
CA LYS A 144 -1.88 8.01 31.28
C LYS A 144 -3.34 8.34 30.98
N LEU A 145 -3.65 8.83 29.77
CA LEU A 145 -5.03 9.11 29.35
C LEU A 145 -5.91 7.84 29.37
N ASN A 146 -5.33 6.68 29.02
CA ASN A 146 -6.01 5.40 29.02
C ASN A 146 -6.05 4.71 30.40
N GLY A 147 -5.55 5.36 31.45
CA GLY A 147 -5.47 4.79 32.81
C GLY A 147 -4.51 3.60 32.93
N ALA A 148 -3.60 3.41 31.96
CA ALA A 148 -2.61 2.35 31.99
C ALA A 148 -1.46 2.72 32.94
N ARG A 149 -0.84 1.71 33.55
CA ARG A 149 0.33 1.91 34.42
C ARG A 149 1.52 2.49 33.64
N LYS A 150 2.27 3.40 34.27
CA LYS A 150 3.58 3.86 33.79
C LYS A 150 4.53 2.67 33.62
N THR A 151 4.77 2.31 32.37
CA THR A 151 5.65 1.20 31.96
C THR A 151 6.69 1.66 30.94
N TYR A 152 6.51 2.83 30.34
CA TYR A 152 7.44 3.41 29.39
C TYR A 152 7.45 4.95 29.46
N LEU A 153 8.51 5.55 28.93
CA LEU A 153 8.62 6.98 28.63
C LEU A 153 8.88 7.16 27.13
N ARG A 154 8.35 8.23 26.54
CA ARG A 154 8.50 8.56 25.11
C ARG A 154 9.43 9.72 24.89
N TYR A 155 10.13 9.68 23.76
CA TYR A 155 11.09 10.68 23.34
C TYR A 155 10.98 10.93 21.84
N GLU A 156 11.15 12.18 21.44
CA GLU A 156 11.04 12.61 20.05
C GLU A 156 12.23 13.51 19.67
N ALA A 157 12.65 13.42 18.41
CA ALA A 157 13.69 14.29 17.89
C ALA A 157 13.24 15.75 17.91
N SER A 158 14.11 16.64 18.36
CA SER A 158 13.83 18.07 18.31
C SER A 158 14.12 18.64 16.92
N HIS A 159 13.23 19.50 16.41
CA HIS A 159 13.46 20.28 15.19
C HIS A 159 14.48 21.43 15.38
N LEU A 160 14.91 21.70 16.61
CA LEU A 160 15.84 22.79 16.90
C LEU A 160 17.29 22.37 16.63
N PRO A 161 18.09 23.16 15.88
CA PRO A 161 19.46 22.80 15.51
C PRO A 161 20.39 22.44 16.69
N ARG A 162 20.18 23.08 17.86
CA ARG A 162 20.98 22.85 19.08
C ARG A 162 20.76 21.49 19.74
N TYR A 163 19.68 20.79 19.40
CA TYR A 163 19.33 19.48 19.94
C TYR A 163 19.43 18.38 18.88
N ARG A 164 20.17 18.63 17.79
CA ARG A 164 20.41 17.63 16.75
C ARG A 164 21.11 16.41 17.35
N GLY A 165 20.53 15.23 17.15
CA GLY A 165 21.05 13.98 17.73
C GLY A 165 20.62 13.72 19.17
N ILE A 166 19.75 14.55 19.75
CA ILE A 166 19.15 14.37 21.07
C ILE A 166 17.64 14.14 20.90
N LEU A 167 17.10 13.12 21.58
CA LEU A 167 15.67 12.88 21.70
C LEU A 167 15.20 13.45 23.04
N LEU A 168 14.23 14.34 23.02
CA LEU A 168 13.68 14.99 24.22
C LEU A 168 12.43 14.24 24.67
N HIS A 169 12.25 14.11 25.97
CA HIS A 169 11.03 13.54 26.51
C HIS A 169 9.79 14.35 26.05
N THR A 170 8.73 13.64 25.68
CA THR A 170 7.42 14.22 25.37
C THR A 170 6.36 13.66 26.30
N ASN A 171 5.55 14.55 26.89
CA ASN A 171 4.41 14.16 27.72
C ASN A 171 3.07 14.26 26.97
N ASP A 172 3.09 14.54 25.66
CA ASP A 172 1.93 14.74 24.78
C ASP A 172 0.81 15.59 25.45
N LEU A 173 1.14 16.84 25.82
CA LEU A 173 0.21 17.76 26.49
C LEU A 173 -0.39 17.18 27.79
N GLY A 174 0.39 16.38 28.51
CA GLY A 174 0.00 15.75 29.77
C GLY A 174 -0.75 14.42 29.63
N ARG A 175 -0.87 13.87 28.42
CA ARG A 175 -1.48 12.55 28.13
C ARG A 175 -0.54 11.37 28.37
N GLU A 176 0.74 11.63 28.57
CA GLU A 176 1.75 10.66 28.99
C GLU A 176 2.33 11.00 30.37
N TYR A 177 3.13 10.10 30.93
CA TYR A 177 3.80 10.28 32.22
C TYR A 177 5.11 11.07 32.06
N ASP A 178 5.37 12.00 32.98
CA ASP A 178 6.66 12.70 33.06
C ASP A 178 7.75 11.79 33.68
N PRO A 179 9.05 12.04 33.41
CA PRO A 179 10.15 11.31 34.03
C PRO A 179 10.26 11.66 35.51
N GLU A 180 10.59 10.67 36.34
CA GLU A 180 10.70 10.79 37.79
C GLU A 180 12.05 10.26 38.30
N GLY A 181 12.60 10.92 39.33
CA GLY A 181 13.82 10.47 40.00
C GLY A 181 15.03 10.41 39.06
N ALA A 182 15.51 9.19 38.79
CA ALA A 182 16.67 8.92 37.94
C ALA A 182 16.32 8.63 36.47
N GLU A 183 15.04 8.71 36.09
CA GLU A 183 14.61 8.48 34.72
C GLU A 183 15.10 9.59 33.77
N PRO A 184 15.52 9.25 32.54
CA PRO A 184 16.13 10.23 31.65
C PRO A 184 15.11 11.22 31.10
N THR A 185 15.48 12.51 31.06
CA THR A 185 14.68 13.58 30.43
C THR A 185 15.05 13.81 28.97
N ALA A 186 16.22 13.31 28.55
CA ALA A 186 16.71 13.34 27.18
C ALA A 186 17.59 12.13 26.91
N LEU A 187 17.69 11.73 25.64
CA LEU A 187 18.49 10.60 25.18
C LEU A 187 19.42 11.04 24.05
N ALA A 188 20.66 10.55 24.05
CA ALA A 188 21.56 10.71 22.93
C ALA A 188 21.27 9.62 21.88
N LEU A 189 20.89 10.02 20.66
CA LEU A 189 20.57 9.08 19.59
C LEU A 189 21.76 8.16 19.27
N ILE A 190 22.99 8.69 19.33
CA ILE A 190 24.21 7.92 19.08
C ILE A 190 24.40 6.77 20.07
N GLU A 191 24.01 6.95 21.34
CA GLU A 191 24.08 5.90 22.36
C GLU A 191 23.02 4.83 22.14
N ILE A 192 21.81 5.22 21.72
CA ILE A 192 20.77 4.27 21.35
C ILE A 192 21.21 3.43 20.15
N VAL A 193 21.73 4.08 19.11
CA VAL A 193 22.24 3.41 17.90
C VAL A 193 23.35 2.41 18.26
N ALA A 194 24.35 2.82 19.06
CA ALA A 194 25.42 1.94 19.48
C ALA A 194 24.92 0.71 20.27
N ARG A 195 23.88 0.88 21.09
CA ARG A 195 23.23 -0.24 21.80
C ARG A 195 22.51 -1.19 20.86
N VAL A 196 21.84 -0.67 19.83
CA VAL A 196 21.21 -1.50 18.80
C VAL A 196 22.26 -2.29 18.03
N GLU A 197 23.34 -1.63 17.59
CA GLU A 197 24.45 -2.28 16.88
C GLU A 197 25.08 -3.40 17.72
N ALA A 198 25.31 -3.19 19.01
CA ALA A 198 25.84 -4.20 19.90
C ALA A 198 24.93 -5.44 20.02
N VAL A 199 23.60 -5.26 19.96
CA VAL A 199 22.63 -6.38 19.94
C VAL A 199 22.67 -7.10 18.60
N VAL A 200 22.72 -6.37 17.49
CA VAL A 200 22.86 -6.95 16.15
C VAL A 200 24.14 -7.77 16.03
N ASP A 201 25.28 -7.24 16.46
CA ASP A 201 26.57 -7.94 16.43
C ASP A 201 26.55 -9.23 17.28
N ARG A 202 25.84 -9.21 18.41
CA ARG A 202 25.65 -10.41 19.24
C ARG A 202 24.82 -11.48 18.54
N ILE A 203 23.74 -11.09 17.86
CA ILE A 203 22.91 -12.02 17.08
C ILE A 203 23.74 -12.62 15.94
N ILE A 204 24.48 -11.78 15.21
CA ILE A 204 25.41 -12.23 14.17
C ILE A 204 26.43 -13.23 14.72
N ALA A 205 27.02 -12.97 15.89
CA ALA A 205 27.96 -13.89 16.53
C ALA A 205 27.34 -15.26 16.85
N GLN A 206 26.04 -15.32 17.19
CA GLN A 206 25.31 -16.58 17.37
C GLN A 206 25.10 -17.30 16.03
N LEU A 207 24.69 -16.57 14.98
CA LEU A 207 24.47 -17.13 13.64
C LEU A 207 25.77 -17.67 13.01
N ILE A 208 26.93 -17.04 13.27
CA ILE A 208 28.23 -17.51 12.79
C ILE A 208 28.57 -18.92 13.30
N GLN A 209 28.04 -19.33 14.46
CA GLN A 209 28.23 -20.69 14.99
C GLN A 209 27.39 -21.76 14.27
N LEU A 210 26.39 -21.34 13.48
CA LEU A 210 25.53 -22.26 12.74
C LEU A 210 26.16 -22.61 11.38
N PRO A 211 26.02 -23.88 10.92
CA PRO A 211 26.47 -24.27 9.60
C PRO A 211 25.76 -23.44 8.53
N SER A 212 26.47 -23.18 7.41
CA SER A 212 25.82 -22.58 6.24
C SER A 212 24.77 -23.55 5.72
N ALA A 213 23.59 -23.05 5.36
CA ALA A 213 22.62 -23.88 4.66
C ALA A 213 23.16 -24.20 3.26
N GLU A 214 23.02 -25.46 2.81
CA GLU A 214 23.29 -25.87 1.42
C GLU A 214 22.17 -25.36 0.51
N LEU A 215 22.03 -24.03 0.42
CA LEU A 215 21.10 -23.39 -0.49
C LEU A 215 21.86 -23.13 -1.80
N GLY A 216 21.28 -23.52 -2.93
CA GLY A 216 21.82 -23.32 -4.29
C GLY A 216 21.89 -21.85 -4.73
N GLY A 217 22.37 -20.96 -3.86
CA GLY A 217 22.40 -19.52 -4.00
C GLY A 217 21.55 -18.80 -2.94
N PRO A 218 21.72 -17.47 -2.78
CA PRO A 218 21.05 -16.67 -1.76
C PRO A 218 19.50 -16.74 -1.82
N ASP A 219 18.93 -17.04 -2.99
CA ASP A 219 17.48 -17.12 -3.24
C ASP A 219 16.87 -18.53 -3.14
N ALA A 220 17.70 -19.59 -3.12
CA ALA A 220 17.20 -20.97 -3.27
C ALA A 220 16.31 -21.43 -2.10
N GLY A 221 16.48 -20.84 -0.90
CA GLY A 221 15.59 -21.06 0.24
C GLY A 221 14.31 -20.23 0.20
N LEU A 222 14.36 -19.04 -0.42
CA LEU A 222 13.26 -18.07 -0.46
C LEU A 222 12.15 -18.48 -1.42
N SER A 223 12.52 -19.01 -2.59
CA SER A 223 11.53 -19.47 -3.58
C SER A 223 10.65 -20.61 -3.10
N ASN A 224 11.16 -21.43 -2.18
CA ASN A 224 10.39 -22.53 -1.57
C ASN A 224 9.51 -22.07 -0.40
N LEU A 225 9.94 -21.02 0.34
CA LEU A 225 9.21 -20.51 1.50
C LEU A 225 8.05 -19.56 1.13
N LEU A 226 8.17 -18.86 -0.01
CA LEU A 226 7.16 -17.92 -0.50
C LEU A 226 6.87 -18.15 -2.01
N PRO A 227 6.17 -19.24 -2.35
CA PRO A 227 5.74 -19.47 -3.72
C PRO A 227 4.69 -18.41 -4.09
N VAL A 228 5.00 -17.56 -5.09
CA VAL A 228 3.98 -16.78 -5.78
C VAL A 228 3.31 -17.74 -6.75
N THR A 229 2.14 -18.25 -6.36
CA THR A 229 1.34 -19.07 -7.27
C THR A 229 0.57 -18.13 -8.18
N ALA A 230 1.10 -17.88 -9.38
CA ALA A 230 0.35 -17.17 -10.41
C ALA A 230 -0.87 -18.01 -10.77
N THR A 231 -2.06 -17.40 -10.75
CA THR A 231 -3.28 -18.03 -11.26
C THR A 231 -3.55 -17.46 -12.64
N PRO A 232 -3.29 -18.20 -13.74
CA PRO A 232 -3.55 -17.68 -15.08
C PRO A 232 -5.01 -17.24 -15.22
N ALA A 233 -5.23 -16.13 -15.92
CA ALA A 233 -6.58 -15.75 -16.29
C ALA A 233 -7.14 -16.79 -17.27
N PRO A 234 -8.40 -17.23 -17.11
CA PRO A 234 -9.00 -18.11 -18.08
C PRO A 234 -9.09 -17.40 -19.45
N PRO A 235 -9.05 -18.12 -20.59
CA PRO A 235 -9.03 -17.51 -21.92
C PRO A 235 -10.22 -16.59 -22.23
N ASP A 236 -11.33 -16.77 -21.52
CA ASP A 236 -12.57 -15.99 -21.62
C ASP A 236 -12.70 -14.91 -20.54
N PHE A 237 -11.65 -14.66 -19.75
CA PHE A 237 -11.67 -13.57 -18.78
C PHE A 237 -11.91 -12.23 -19.50
N PRO A 238 -12.88 -11.42 -19.04
CA PRO A 238 -13.23 -10.20 -19.75
C PRO A 238 -12.07 -9.20 -19.70
N LYS A 239 -11.94 -8.41 -20.76
CA LYS A 239 -11.18 -7.17 -20.67
C LYS A 239 -11.80 -6.27 -19.60
N LEU A 240 -10.95 -5.57 -18.85
CA LEU A 240 -11.38 -4.65 -17.81
C LEU A 240 -11.15 -3.21 -18.29
N TYR A 241 -11.92 -2.28 -17.74
CA TYR A 241 -11.87 -0.87 -18.09
C TYR A 241 -11.73 -0.06 -16.82
N ALA A 242 -10.69 0.78 -16.75
CA ALA A 242 -10.43 1.67 -15.63
C ALA A 242 -10.42 3.13 -16.10
N TRP A 243 -10.65 4.06 -15.18
CA TRP A 243 -10.63 5.50 -15.46
C TRP A 243 -9.42 6.12 -14.79
N VAL A 244 -8.40 6.40 -15.60
CA VAL A 244 -7.08 6.83 -15.11
C VAL A 244 -6.93 8.32 -15.28
N ARG A 245 -6.42 8.98 -14.23
CA ARG A 245 -6.23 10.43 -14.23
C ARG A 245 -5.20 10.86 -15.28
N ASP A 246 -5.46 12.00 -15.92
CA ASP A 246 -4.60 12.66 -16.92
C ASP A 246 -3.08 12.57 -16.63
N HIS A 247 -2.65 13.02 -15.45
CA HIS A 247 -1.24 13.05 -15.08
C HIS A 247 -0.60 11.65 -14.94
N ARG A 248 -1.40 10.60 -14.78
CA ARG A 248 -0.92 9.21 -14.78
C ARG A 248 -0.88 8.60 -16.18
N LEU A 249 -1.62 9.18 -17.15
CA LEU A 249 -1.62 8.73 -18.53
C LEU A 249 -0.32 9.09 -19.26
N HIS A 250 0.40 10.14 -18.85
CA HIS A 250 1.67 10.50 -19.50
C HIS A 250 2.66 9.33 -19.58
N HIS A 251 2.69 8.46 -18.56
CA HIS A 251 3.54 7.26 -18.56
C HIS A 251 3.12 6.19 -19.58
N LEU A 252 1.86 6.22 -20.04
CA LEU A 252 1.32 5.31 -21.06
C LEU A 252 1.43 5.87 -22.47
N LEU A 253 1.39 7.21 -22.59
CA LEU A 253 1.35 7.91 -23.87
C LEU A 253 2.75 8.22 -24.40
N ASP A 254 3.74 8.38 -23.52
CA ASP A 254 5.12 8.69 -23.88
C ASP A 254 6.02 7.43 -23.92
N ASP A 255 7.05 7.49 -24.76
CA ASP A 255 8.11 6.47 -24.80
C ASP A 255 8.82 6.38 -23.43
N PRO A 256 9.11 5.16 -22.96
CA PRO A 256 9.66 4.95 -21.62
C PRO A 256 11.07 5.56 -21.53
N LYS A 257 11.28 6.47 -20.59
CA LYS A 257 12.59 7.07 -20.30
C LYS A 257 13.25 6.34 -19.12
N GLY A 258 13.67 5.09 -19.34
CA GLY A 258 14.41 4.29 -18.36
C GLY A 258 13.67 3.05 -17.85
N PRO A 259 14.28 2.26 -16.92
CA PRO A 259 13.73 1.02 -16.38
C PRO A 259 12.47 1.21 -15.50
N GLU A 260 12.15 2.44 -15.08
CA GLU A 260 10.81 2.79 -14.55
C GLU A 260 9.70 2.72 -15.63
N GLY A 261 10.06 2.42 -16.88
CA GLY A 261 9.18 2.30 -18.03
C GLY A 261 8.47 0.96 -18.21
N ASP A 262 8.71 -0.02 -17.34
CA ASP A 262 8.19 -1.39 -17.54
C ASP A 262 6.74 -1.58 -17.11
N TYR A 263 6.21 -0.74 -16.20
CA TYR A 263 4.81 -0.81 -15.77
C TYR A 263 3.97 0.36 -16.31
N ALA A 264 2.73 0.05 -16.66
CA ALA A 264 1.76 0.98 -17.21
C ALA A 264 0.93 1.68 -16.11
N LEU A 265 0.42 0.91 -15.15
CA LEU A 265 -0.48 1.40 -14.11
C LEU A 265 -0.14 0.81 -12.75
N ARG A 266 -0.46 1.56 -11.69
CA ARG A 266 -0.30 1.13 -10.29
C ARG A 266 -1.54 1.50 -9.48
N GLY A 267 -1.88 0.63 -8.52
CA GLY A 267 -2.89 0.89 -7.51
C GLY A 267 -2.70 2.25 -6.82
N GLY A 268 -3.80 3.00 -6.66
CA GLY A 268 -3.79 4.35 -6.12
C GLY A 268 -4.57 4.44 -4.81
N THR A 269 -5.88 4.63 -4.93
CA THR A 269 -6.76 4.92 -3.80
C THR A 269 -7.11 3.65 -3.03
N ARG A 270 -7.03 3.73 -1.70
CA ARG A 270 -7.39 2.62 -0.80
C ARG A 270 -8.89 2.54 -0.61
N LEU A 271 -9.42 1.33 -0.46
CA LEU A 271 -10.84 1.13 -0.14
C LEU A 271 -11.15 1.59 1.29
N LEU A 272 -10.26 1.34 2.24
CA LEU A 272 -10.34 1.83 3.63
C LEU A 272 -9.07 2.57 4.05
N ARG A 273 -9.21 3.55 4.95
CA ARG A 273 -8.07 4.31 5.48
C ARG A 273 -7.31 3.47 6.52
N LEU A 274 -5.99 3.60 6.57
CA LEU A 274 -5.17 2.89 7.58
C LEU A 274 -5.61 3.18 9.02
N GLY A 275 -6.06 4.40 9.30
CA GLY A 275 -6.59 4.80 10.61
C GLY A 275 -7.87 4.09 11.04
N ASP A 276 -8.59 3.43 10.12
CA ASP A 276 -9.84 2.72 10.40
C ASP A 276 -9.61 1.27 10.88
N ARG A 277 -8.38 0.74 10.71
CA ARG A 277 -8.02 -0.65 11.03
C ARG A 277 -8.33 -1.08 12.48
N PRO A 278 -8.18 -0.24 13.52
CA PRO A 278 -8.55 -0.63 14.88
C PRO A 278 -10.07 -0.76 15.10
N ARG A 279 -10.87 -0.13 14.23
CA ARG A 279 -12.33 0.03 14.41
C ARG A 279 -13.13 -0.91 13.53
N ILE A 280 -12.61 -1.23 12.35
CA ILE A 280 -13.25 -2.08 11.35
C ILE A 280 -12.48 -3.38 11.24
N LYS A 281 -13.19 -4.51 11.43
CA LYS A 281 -12.63 -5.84 11.23
C LYS A 281 -13.00 -6.33 9.83
N VAL A 282 -12.06 -6.20 8.90
CA VAL A 282 -12.07 -6.77 7.54
C VAL A 282 -10.66 -7.25 7.20
N ASP A 283 -10.50 -7.91 6.04
CA ASP A 283 -9.18 -8.35 5.58
C ASP A 283 -8.20 -7.15 5.44
N LYS A 284 -6.93 -7.39 5.77
CA LYS A 284 -5.86 -6.38 5.65
C LYS A 284 -5.74 -5.83 4.22
N ILE A 285 -6.09 -6.62 3.22
CA ILE A 285 -6.05 -6.25 1.81
C ILE A 285 -6.89 -4.99 1.54
N ALA A 286 -8.03 -4.80 2.22
CA ALA A 286 -8.90 -3.63 2.03
C ALA A 286 -8.25 -2.28 2.38
N TYR A 287 -7.13 -2.28 3.11
CA TYR A 287 -6.38 -1.08 3.50
C TYR A 287 -5.21 -0.77 2.54
N GLU A 288 -5.11 -1.51 1.45
CA GLU A 288 -4.11 -1.30 0.39
C GLU A 288 -4.69 -0.49 -0.78
N GLY A 289 -3.83 -0.07 -1.71
CA GLY A 289 -4.21 0.77 -2.85
C GLY A 289 -4.59 -0.07 -4.07
N PHE A 290 -5.66 0.32 -4.78
CA PHE A 290 -6.19 -0.43 -5.91
C PHE A 290 -6.31 0.40 -7.19
N ILE A 291 -6.35 -0.30 -8.33
CA ILE A 291 -6.97 0.17 -9.58
C ILE A 291 -8.41 -0.33 -9.57
N TYR A 292 -9.38 0.56 -9.79
CA TYR A 292 -10.79 0.21 -9.85
C TYR A 292 -11.19 0.05 -11.31
N ALA A 293 -11.80 -1.08 -11.65
CA ALA A 293 -12.13 -1.43 -13.02
C ALA A 293 -13.51 -2.09 -13.14
N SER A 294 -14.07 -1.98 -14.34
CA SER A 294 -15.34 -2.59 -14.76
C SER A 294 -15.10 -3.58 -15.90
N ALA A 295 -15.89 -4.64 -15.98
CA ALA A 295 -15.93 -5.45 -17.21
C ALA A 295 -16.78 -4.82 -18.31
N ASP A 296 -17.61 -3.84 -17.97
CA ASP A 296 -18.44 -3.07 -18.89
C ASP A 296 -17.82 -1.67 -19.09
N PRO A 297 -17.38 -1.31 -20.32
CA PRO A 297 -16.78 -0.02 -20.63
C PRO A 297 -17.77 1.15 -20.50
N MET A 298 -19.08 0.88 -20.45
CA MET A 298 -20.11 1.88 -20.20
C MET A 298 -20.43 2.05 -18.71
N SER A 299 -19.91 1.18 -17.85
CA SER A 299 -20.10 1.25 -16.40
C SER A 299 -18.85 1.80 -15.73
N ARG A 300 -18.79 3.12 -15.54
CA ARG A 300 -17.66 3.77 -14.85
C ARG A 300 -17.59 3.36 -13.37
N ARG A 301 -16.53 2.64 -13.01
CA ARG A 301 -16.26 2.16 -11.64
C ARG A 301 -15.06 2.88 -11.05
N GLU A 302 -15.28 3.52 -9.91
CA GLU A 302 -14.28 4.27 -9.16
C GLU A 302 -14.43 4.02 -7.66
N HIS A 303 -13.45 4.50 -6.89
CA HIS A 303 -13.58 4.50 -5.44
C HIS A 303 -14.85 5.27 -5.02
N PRO A 304 -15.70 4.72 -4.13
CA PRO A 304 -17.03 5.29 -3.85
C PRO A 304 -17.02 6.74 -3.31
N ILE A 305 -15.92 7.17 -2.70
CA ILE A 305 -15.75 8.52 -2.13
C ILE A 305 -14.84 9.40 -2.99
N ASP A 306 -13.97 8.81 -3.80
CA ASP A 306 -12.90 9.52 -4.48
C ASP A 306 -13.17 9.52 -5.99
N ARG A 307 -14.06 10.43 -6.42
CA ARG A 307 -14.44 10.60 -7.82
C ARG A 307 -13.53 11.58 -8.51
N HIS A 308 -13.15 11.30 -9.75
CA HIS A 308 -12.24 12.15 -10.49
C HIS A 308 -12.90 12.80 -11.68
N ASP A 309 -12.64 14.08 -11.89
CA ASP A 309 -13.25 14.79 -13.01
C ASP A 309 -12.33 14.82 -14.24
N ARG A 310 -11.15 14.21 -14.13
CA ARG A 310 -10.06 14.30 -15.09
C ARG A 310 -9.49 12.92 -15.40
N SER A 311 -10.33 12.00 -15.84
CA SER A 311 -9.92 10.62 -16.10
C SER A 311 -10.41 10.13 -17.44
N LEU A 312 -9.58 9.38 -18.13
CA LEU A 312 -9.91 8.76 -19.42
C LEU A 312 -9.96 7.24 -19.28
N PRO A 313 -10.81 6.57 -20.09
CA PRO A 313 -10.92 5.13 -20.05
C PRO A 313 -9.66 4.47 -20.62
N VAL A 314 -9.17 3.47 -19.92
CA VAL A 314 -8.10 2.58 -20.37
C VAL A 314 -8.61 1.15 -20.33
N GLU A 315 -8.25 0.38 -21.34
CA GLU A 315 -8.51 -1.04 -21.44
C GLU A 315 -7.37 -1.83 -20.77
N ILE A 316 -7.72 -2.85 -20.01
CA ILE A 316 -6.82 -3.70 -19.24
C ILE A 316 -7.05 -5.15 -19.65
N SER A 317 -5.99 -5.80 -20.13
CA SER A 317 -5.96 -7.22 -20.50
C SER A 317 -5.18 -7.99 -19.45
N ILE A 318 -5.88 -8.69 -18.55
CA ILE A 318 -5.27 -9.42 -17.44
C ILE A 318 -4.77 -10.78 -17.90
N GLY A 319 -3.45 -11.02 -17.81
CA GLY A 319 -2.85 -12.32 -18.10
C GLY A 319 -2.95 -13.31 -16.92
N ASP A 320 -2.93 -12.80 -15.69
CA ASP A 320 -3.04 -13.58 -14.47
C ASP A 320 -3.86 -12.86 -13.39
N LEU A 321 -4.64 -13.65 -12.64
CA LEU A 321 -5.56 -13.20 -11.59
C LEU A 321 -4.88 -12.97 -10.24
N THR A 322 -3.54 -12.99 -10.17
CA THR A 322 -2.82 -12.67 -8.93
C THR A 322 -3.19 -11.26 -8.52
N ASP A 323 -3.62 -11.10 -7.27
CA ASP A 323 -3.96 -9.79 -6.71
C ASP A 323 -5.07 -9.04 -7.45
N VAL A 324 -5.93 -9.77 -8.16
CA VAL A 324 -7.19 -9.29 -8.73
C VAL A 324 -8.33 -9.79 -7.86
N TYR A 325 -9.17 -8.87 -7.40
CA TYR A 325 -10.32 -9.16 -6.55
C TYR A 325 -11.59 -8.58 -7.17
N VAL A 326 -12.73 -9.13 -6.78
CA VAL A 326 -14.06 -8.63 -7.14
C VAL A 326 -14.80 -8.23 -5.87
N VAL A 327 -15.46 -7.09 -5.90
CA VAL A 327 -16.34 -6.59 -4.82
C VAL A 327 -17.72 -6.24 -5.38
N ASP A 328 -18.74 -6.23 -4.52
CA ASP A 328 -20.06 -5.70 -4.86
C ASP A 328 -20.15 -4.22 -4.49
N ALA A 329 -20.06 -3.34 -5.50
CA ALA A 329 -20.11 -1.89 -5.32
C ALA A 329 -21.49 -1.40 -4.87
N SER A 330 -22.56 -2.16 -5.12
CA SER A 330 -23.93 -1.77 -4.76
C SER A 330 -24.11 -1.66 -3.24
N LEU A 331 -23.33 -2.44 -2.47
CA LEU A 331 -23.39 -2.45 -1.02
C LEU A 331 -23.08 -1.08 -0.41
N TYR A 332 -22.23 -0.27 -1.05
CA TYR A 332 -21.99 1.10 -0.58
C TYR A 332 -23.26 1.95 -0.62
N GLY A 333 -24.00 1.91 -1.73
CA GLY A 333 -25.24 2.65 -1.90
C GLY A 333 -26.31 2.21 -0.89
N HIS A 334 -26.47 0.90 -0.72
CA HIS A 334 -27.38 0.31 0.28
C HIS A 334 -27.01 0.74 1.70
N SER A 335 -25.77 0.50 2.13
CA SER A 335 -25.31 0.83 3.49
C SER A 335 -25.35 2.33 3.77
N ARG A 336 -24.96 3.17 2.81
CA ARG A 336 -25.06 4.63 2.94
C ARG A 336 -26.50 5.08 3.08
N SER A 337 -27.43 4.52 2.29
CA SER A 337 -28.86 4.87 2.38
C SER A 337 -29.45 4.49 3.73
N SER A 338 -29.12 3.31 4.25
CA SER A 338 -29.49 2.90 5.62
C SER A 338 -28.90 3.83 6.68
N ALA A 339 -27.65 4.26 6.52
CA ALA A 339 -27.00 5.20 7.43
C ALA A 339 -27.68 6.59 7.40
N VAL A 340 -28.10 7.07 6.23
CA VAL A 340 -28.87 8.33 6.10
C VAL A 340 -30.20 8.21 6.83
N ALA A 341 -30.96 7.14 6.61
CA ALA A 341 -32.21 6.91 7.32
C ALA A 341 -32.01 6.87 8.85
N ALA A 342 -30.96 6.19 9.32
CA ALA A 342 -30.63 6.13 10.74
C ALA A 342 -30.13 7.46 11.32
N ALA A 343 -29.46 8.30 10.53
CA ALA A 343 -29.05 9.64 10.93
C ALA A 343 -30.28 10.56 11.09
N LEU A 344 -31.18 10.55 10.11
CA LEU A 344 -32.43 11.31 10.16
C LEU A 344 -33.31 10.89 11.35
N ALA A 345 -33.43 9.59 11.61
CA ALA A 345 -34.17 9.07 12.77
C ALA A 345 -33.58 9.53 14.13
N LYS A 346 -32.30 9.92 14.15
CA LYS A 346 -31.60 10.48 15.32
C LYS A 346 -31.56 12.02 15.32
N GLY A 347 -32.27 12.67 14.40
CA GLY A 347 -32.28 14.13 14.27
C GLY A 347 -30.96 14.73 13.75
N ARG A 348 -30.12 13.92 13.09
CA ARG A 348 -28.89 14.40 12.44
C ARG A 348 -29.16 14.73 10.99
N ASP A 349 -28.60 15.86 10.53
CA ASP A 349 -28.63 16.31 9.13
C ASP A 349 -27.46 15.76 8.30
N THR A 350 -26.45 15.20 8.95
CA THR A 350 -25.19 14.79 8.35
C THR A 350 -24.74 13.39 8.80
N LEU A 351 -24.07 12.68 7.89
CA LEU A 351 -23.40 11.42 8.18
C LEU A 351 -22.08 11.68 8.90
N THR A 352 -21.75 10.85 9.89
CA THR A 352 -20.44 10.88 10.55
C THR A 352 -19.39 10.15 9.70
N GLU A 353 -18.10 10.38 9.98
CA GLU A 353 -17.03 9.58 9.35
C GLU A 353 -17.24 8.08 9.59
N ARG A 354 -17.70 7.69 10.79
CA ARG A 354 -18.00 6.30 11.12
C ARG A 354 -19.10 5.70 10.23
N ASP A 355 -20.13 6.48 9.92
CA ASP A 355 -21.23 6.05 9.05
C ASP A 355 -20.70 5.76 7.62
N LEU A 356 -19.80 6.62 7.12
CA LEU A 356 -19.18 6.45 5.80
C LEU A 356 -18.19 5.28 5.77
N THR A 357 -17.35 5.15 6.81
CA THR A 357 -16.39 4.05 6.94
C THR A 357 -17.10 2.70 7.01
N GLU A 358 -18.23 2.58 7.71
CA GLU A 358 -18.99 1.31 7.74
C GLU A 358 -19.62 0.99 6.38
N ALA A 359 -20.06 2.00 5.62
CA ALA A 359 -20.55 1.79 4.26
C ALA A 359 -19.46 1.29 3.30
N LEU A 360 -18.23 1.78 3.42
CA LEU A 360 -17.07 1.24 2.71
C LEU A 360 -16.70 -0.17 3.20
N ALA A 361 -16.79 -0.41 4.51
CA ALA A 361 -16.53 -1.73 5.09
C ALA A 361 -17.49 -2.79 4.54
N ALA A 362 -18.75 -2.43 4.24
CA ALA A 362 -19.69 -3.34 3.60
C ALA A 362 -19.19 -3.83 2.23
N VAL A 363 -18.63 -2.95 1.40
CA VAL A 363 -17.99 -3.32 0.13
C VAL A 363 -16.77 -4.20 0.39
N ALA A 364 -15.90 -3.81 1.32
CA ALA A 364 -14.70 -4.58 1.66
C ALA A 364 -15.00 -6.01 2.15
N ARG A 365 -16.11 -6.22 2.87
CA ARG A 365 -16.56 -7.55 3.32
C ARG A 365 -17.02 -8.46 2.17
N SER A 366 -17.38 -7.89 1.02
CA SER A 366 -17.72 -8.66 -0.19
C SER A 366 -16.51 -9.01 -1.05
N MET A 367 -15.30 -8.60 -0.66
CA MET A 367 -14.10 -8.85 -1.46
C MET A 367 -13.78 -10.34 -1.54
N VAL A 368 -13.66 -10.84 -2.77
CA VAL A 368 -13.21 -12.19 -3.07
C VAL A 368 -12.12 -12.17 -4.15
N PRO A 369 -11.14 -13.08 -4.14
CA PRO A 369 -10.22 -13.25 -5.27
C PRO A 369 -10.99 -13.49 -6.57
N ALA A 370 -10.54 -12.91 -7.69
CA ALA A 370 -11.22 -13.04 -8.97
C ALA A 370 -11.32 -14.49 -9.44
N ALA A 371 -10.32 -15.33 -9.12
CA ALA A 371 -10.34 -16.76 -9.40
C ALA A 371 -11.45 -17.51 -8.64
N GLU A 372 -11.94 -16.96 -7.53
CA GLU A 372 -12.98 -17.54 -6.70
C GLU A 372 -14.36 -16.93 -6.96
N TYR A 373 -14.43 -15.84 -7.73
CA TYR A 373 -15.69 -15.15 -8.03
C TYR A 373 -16.57 -16.00 -8.95
N ARG A 374 -17.78 -16.32 -8.48
CA ARG A 374 -18.76 -17.17 -9.21
C ARG A 374 -19.92 -16.39 -9.82
N GLY A 375 -19.83 -15.06 -9.89
CA GLY A 375 -20.95 -14.20 -10.28
C GLY A 375 -21.89 -13.86 -9.12
N GLY A 376 -22.96 -13.12 -9.42
CA GLY A 376 -24.06 -12.85 -8.50
C GLY A 376 -24.00 -11.53 -7.73
N TYR A 377 -22.93 -10.74 -7.88
CA TYR A 377 -22.94 -9.36 -7.37
C TYR A 377 -23.86 -8.49 -8.21
N ALA A 378 -24.58 -7.57 -7.56
CA ALA A 378 -25.48 -6.67 -8.25
C ALA A 378 -24.71 -5.65 -9.08
N GLU A 379 -23.58 -5.16 -8.54
CA GLU A 379 -22.67 -4.26 -9.23
C GLU A 379 -21.22 -4.74 -9.06
N PRO A 380 -20.79 -5.76 -9.83
CA PRO A 380 -19.42 -6.26 -9.71
C PRO A 380 -18.41 -5.19 -10.13
N MET A 381 -17.43 -4.95 -9.27
CA MET A 381 -16.30 -4.07 -9.52
C MET A 381 -15.02 -4.85 -9.30
N HIS A 382 -14.14 -4.85 -10.29
CA HIS A 382 -12.82 -5.45 -10.18
C HIS A 382 -11.89 -4.44 -9.50
N ILE A 383 -11.14 -4.90 -8.51
CA ILE A 383 -10.10 -4.11 -7.86
C ILE A 383 -8.76 -4.86 -8.01
N ILE A 384 -7.77 -4.18 -8.57
CA ILE A 384 -6.48 -4.75 -8.89
C ILE A 384 -5.46 -4.15 -7.92
N ARG A 385 -4.87 -5.01 -7.07
CA ARG A 385 -3.86 -4.61 -6.06
C ARG A 385 -2.45 -4.57 -6.66
N ARG A 386 -2.27 -5.09 -7.88
CA ARG A 386 -0.98 -5.12 -8.56
C ARG A 386 -0.77 -3.98 -9.56
N GLN A 387 0.51 -3.69 -9.86
CA GLN A 387 0.95 -3.01 -11.04
C GLN A 387 0.59 -3.83 -12.27
N LEU A 388 0.22 -3.12 -13.32
CA LEU A 388 -0.06 -3.65 -14.63
C LEU A 388 1.09 -3.29 -15.55
N ASP A 389 1.52 -4.25 -16.35
CA ASP A 389 2.59 -4.07 -17.32
C ASP A 389 2.07 -3.32 -18.56
N ARG A 390 2.99 -2.76 -19.38
CA ARG A 390 2.60 -1.99 -20.58
C ARG A 390 1.81 -2.80 -21.61
N ASP A 391 2.07 -4.09 -21.72
CA ASP A 391 1.33 -5.02 -22.57
C ASP A 391 -0.07 -5.37 -22.01
N GLU A 392 -0.32 -5.12 -20.73
CA GLU A 392 -1.64 -5.31 -20.12
C GLU A 392 -2.55 -4.09 -20.26
N VAL A 393 -2.03 -2.91 -20.65
CA VAL A 393 -2.80 -1.65 -20.62
C VAL A 393 -2.76 -0.93 -21.96
N ARG A 394 -3.94 -0.58 -22.46
CA ARG A 394 -4.12 0.22 -23.69
C ARG A 394 -4.99 1.43 -23.40
N VAL A 395 -4.51 2.62 -23.74
CA VAL A 395 -5.32 3.85 -23.66
C VAL A 395 -6.30 3.86 -24.82
N LEU A 396 -7.60 3.97 -24.55
CA LEU A 396 -8.60 4.09 -25.60
C LEU A 396 -8.53 5.48 -26.21
N ARG A 397 -8.61 5.57 -27.55
CA ARG A 397 -8.49 6.83 -28.29
C ARG A 397 -9.54 6.92 -29.37
N GLY A 398 -10.18 8.07 -29.49
CA GLY A 398 -11.10 8.36 -30.58
C GLY A 398 -12.15 9.38 -30.21
N PRO A 399 -13.05 9.71 -31.15
CA PRO A 399 -13.98 10.81 -31.02
C PRO A 399 -14.90 10.64 -29.81
N ILE A 400 -15.20 11.76 -29.15
CA ILE A 400 -16.11 11.81 -28.00
C ILE A 400 -17.42 12.46 -28.41
N GLU A 401 -18.51 11.71 -28.27
CA GLU A 401 -19.87 12.18 -28.51
C GLU A 401 -20.57 12.52 -27.21
N CYS A 402 -21.39 13.57 -27.22
CA CYS A 402 -22.31 13.88 -26.13
C CYS A 402 -23.67 13.26 -26.43
N ARG A 403 -24.18 12.42 -25.53
CA ARG A 403 -25.48 11.75 -25.65
C ARG A 403 -26.37 12.15 -24.49
N GLU A 404 -27.55 12.65 -24.78
CA GLU A 404 -28.54 12.97 -23.75
C GLU A 404 -29.38 11.74 -23.39
N GLY A 405 -29.54 11.47 -22.09
CA GLY A 405 -30.36 10.37 -21.61
C GLY A 405 -30.57 10.41 -20.10
N ASN A 406 -31.75 10.02 -19.62
CA ASN A 406 -32.04 9.80 -18.20
C ASN A 406 -31.68 10.98 -17.25
N GLY A 407 -31.80 12.23 -17.74
CA GLY A 407 -31.47 13.42 -16.95
C GLY A 407 -29.97 13.66 -16.78
N ALA A 408 -29.15 13.09 -17.65
CA ALA A 408 -27.71 13.30 -17.73
C ALA A 408 -27.27 13.49 -19.19
N THR A 409 -26.10 14.10 -19.37
CA THR A 409 -25.37 14.07 -20.63
C THR A 409 -24.16 13.15 -20.45
N ASP A 410 -24.14 12.06 -21.21
CA ASP A 410 -23.06 11.08 -21.24
C ASP A 410 -22.06 11.46 -22.31
N LEU A 411 -20.79 11.55 -21.94
CA LEU A 411 -19.68 11.71 -22.86
C LEU A 411 -19.13 10.32 -23.19
N VAL A 412 -19.24 9.89 -24.44
CA VAL A 412 -18.90 8.54 -24.88
C VAL A 412 -17.78 8.60 -25.91
N LEU A 413 -16.67 7.93 -25.62
CA LEU A 413 -15.54 7.77 -26.54
C LEU A 413 -15.77 6.55 -27.41
N THR A 414 -15.56 6.67 -28.72
CA THR A 414 -15.52 5.53 -29.65
C THR A 414 -14.08 5.24 -30.03
N ASP A 415 -13.56 4.08 -29.64
CA ASP A 415 -12.18 3.68 -29.88
C ASP A 415 -11.92 3.49 -31.39
N GLU A 416 -10.94 4.19 -31.95
CA GLU A 416 -10.63 4.17 -33.39
C GLU A 416 -10.13 2.80 -33.87
N GLU A 417 -9.47 2.06 -33.00
CA GLU A 417 -8.89 0.75 -33.34
C GLU A 417 -9.94 -0.36 -33.37
N THR A 418 -10.85 -0.37 -32.39
CA THR A 418 -11.79 -1.48 -32.19
C THR A 418 -13.26 -1.13 -32.46
N GLY A 419 -13.58 0.16 -32.58
CA GLY A 419 -14.97 0.65 -32.61
C GLY A 419 -15.70 0.53 -31.27
N LEU A 420 -15.00 0.19 -30.18
CA LEU A 420 -15.58 0.02 -28.85
C LEU A 420 -16.01 1.37 -28.28
N GLU A 421 -17.24 1.44 -27.77
CA GLU A 421 -17.71 2.60 -27.02
C GLU A 421 -17.36 2.47 -25.53
N ALA A 422 -16.84 3.55 -24.95
CA ALA A 422 -16.53 3.65 -23.53
C ALA A 422 -17.05 4.97 -22.93
N LEU A 423 -17.69 4.89 -21.78
CA LEU A 423 -18.16 6.07 -21.06
C LEU A 423 -16.95 6.86 -20.53
N VAL A 424 -16.80 8.13 -20.88
CA VAL A 424 -15.82 9.03 -20.28
C VAL A 424 -16.38 9.56 -18.97
N GLN A 425 -17.55 10.21 -19.01
CA GLN A 425 -18.21 10.78 -17.83
C GLN A 425 -19.70 11.03 -18.09
N SER A 426 -20.53 10.84 -17.06
CA SER A 426 -21.92 11.32 -17.05
C SER A 426 -22.01 12.65 -16.29
N VAL A 427 -22.53 13.69 -16.93
CA VAL A 427 -22.79 15.00 -16.30
C VAL A 427 -24.25 15.07 -15.89
N ARG A 428 -24.52 15.07 -14.58
CA ARG A 428 -25.87 15.14 -13.99
C ARG A 428 -26.22 16.54 -13.47
N LEU A 429 -26.05 17.54 -14.32
CA LEU A 429 -26.53 18.91 -14.09
C LEU A 429 -27.74 19.16 -14.99
N THR A 430 -28.59 20.13 -14.64
CA THR A 430 -29.72 20.50 -15.49
C THR A 430 -29.21 20.88 -16.89
N PRO A 431 -29.61 20.15 -17.95
CA PRO A 431 -29.18 20.45 -19.32
C PRO A 431 -29.52 21.90 -19.71
N GLY A 432 -28.62 22.56 -20.44
CA GLY A 432 -28.76 23.95 -20.86
C GLY A 432 -28.46 25.02 -19.80
N CYS A 433 -27.97 24.64 -18.61
CA CYS A 433 -27.42 25.62 -17.67
C CYS A 433 -25.92 25.87 -17.95
N LYS A 434 -25.44 27.10 -17.72
CA LYS A 434 -24.03 27.46 -17.98
C LYS A 434 -23.02 26.54 -17.28
N SER A 435 -23.36 26.02 -16.11
CA SER A 435 -22.51 25.10 -15.36
C SER A 435 -22.43 23.70 -15.99
N HIS A 436 -23.49 23.27 -16.68
CA HIS A 436 -23.53 22.02 -17.44
C HIS A 436 -22.61 22.11 -18.66
N ASP A 437 -22.78 23.15 -19.48
CA ASP A 437 -22.01 23.32 -20.71
C ASP A 437 -20.53 23.55 -20.42
N PHE A 438 -20.22 24.39 -19.44
CA PHE A 438 -18.84 24.60 -18.97
C PHE A 438 -18.19 23.30 -18.51
N ARG A 439 -18.96 22.40 -17.89
CA ARG A 439 -18.42 21.12 -17.43
C ARG A 439 -18.12 20.17 -18.58
N ILE A 440 -19.01 20.10 -19.57
CA ILE A 440 -18.78 19.33 -20.80
C ILE A 440 -17.52 19.84 -21.51
N GLU A 441 -17.40 21.16 -21.71
CA GLU A 441 -16.23 21.79 -22.33
C GLU A 441 -14.93 21.47 -21.59
N GLN A 442 -14.94 21.49 -20.24
CA GLN A 442 -13.78 21.14 -19.45
C GLN A 442 -13.32 19.69 -19.70
N ILE A 443 -14.25 18.74 -19.72
CA ILE A 443 -13.93 17.32 -19.92
C ILE A 443 -13.37 17.09 -21.32
N LEU A 444 -14.02 17.69 -22.34
CA LEU A 444 -13.56 17.60 -23.73
C LEU A 444 -12.16 18.20 -23.90
N ARG A 445 -11.90 19.36 -23.28
CA ARG A 445 -10.57 19.99 -23.32
C ARG A 445 -9.50 19.12 -22.69
N ILE A 446 -9.79 18.46 -21.57
CA ILE A 446 -8.85 17.53 -20.92
C ILE A 446 -8.59 16.32 -21.82
N ALA A 447 -9.62 15.78 -22.45
CA ALA A 447 -9.46 14.68 -23.39
C ALA A 447 -8.59 15.08 -24.59
N GLU A 448 -8.78 16.29 -25.13
CA GLU A 448 -7.99 16.86 -26.21
C GLU A 448 -6.52 17.10 -25.79
N GLU A 449 -6.30 17.67 -24.61
CA GLU A 449 -4.96 17.89 -24.03
C GLU A 449 -4.21 16.57 -23.83
N ALA A 450 -4.90 15.50 -23.41
CA ALA A 450 -4.27 14.21 -23.11
C ALA A 450 -4.11 13.30 -24.33
N LEU A 451 -5.07 13.27 -25.27
CA LEU A 451 -5.10 12.33 -26.38
C LEU A 451 -4.75 12.96 -27.74
N GLY A 452 -4.60 14.28 -27.81
CA GLY A 452 -4.46 15.04 -29.06
C GLY A 452 -5.82 15.48 -29.63
N PRO A 453 -5.83 16.22 -30.76
CA PRO A 453 -7.05 16.76 -31.35
C PRO A 453 -8.02 15.65 -31.78
N GLN A 454 -9.08 15.46 -31.00
CA GLN A 454 -10.17 14.51 -31.26
C GLN A 454 -11.16 15.15 -32.25
N SER A 455 -11.33 14.57 -33.43
CA SER A 455 -12.18 15.15 -34.47
C SER A 455 -13.68 14.90 -34.21
N SER A 456 -14.33 15.84 -33.53
CA SER A 456 -15.68 16.36 -33.85
C SER A 456 -16.03 17.43 -32.82
N ARG A 457 -16.18 18.69 -33.25
CA ARG A 457 -16.80 19.70 -32.39
C ARG A 457 -18.19 19.17 -32.01
N PRO A 458 -18.54 19.05 -30.72
CA PRO A 458 -19.91 18.71 -30.35
C PRO A 458 -20.80 19.78 -30.97
N THR A 459 -21.73 19.35 -31.82
CA THR A 459 -22.86 20.20 -32.19
C THR A 459 -23.85 19.96 -31.07
N LEU A 460 -23.93 20.88 -30.12
CA LEU A 460 -24.98 20.90 -29.09
C LEU A 460 -26.36 20.97 -29.75
#